data_AF-A0A2S2P8I2-F1
#
_entry.id   AF-A0A2S2P8I2-F1
#
_cell.length_a   1.000
_cell.length_b   1.000
_cell.length_c   1.000
_cell.angle_alpha   90.00
_cell.angle_beta   90.00
_cell.angle_gamma   90.00
#
_symmetry.space_group_name_H-M   'P 1'
#
loop_
_entity.id
_entity.type
_entity.pdbx_description
1 polymer ?
#
loop_
_entity_poly.entity_id
_entity_poly.type
_entity_poly.pdbx_seq_one_letter_code
_entity_poly.pdbx_strand_id
1 'polypeptide(L)'
;NYITEVNTGESEEHSSNDIMTCYRVKYFIILDTVIMNLKIRFSKESMELAKSVDGFLMFDYSKSLTFINHYKNLLNIDLESLKAEMMVAQNLKKQSTDNKMMT
;
A
#
# COMPACT_ATOMS: atom_id res chain seq x y z
N ASN A 1 60.24 45.68 17.62
CA ASN A 1 59.73 45.25 16.31
C ASN A 1 58.98 43.95 16.47
N TYR A 2 57.66 44.03 16.62
CA TYR A 2 56.79 42.86 16.58
C TYR A 2 56.54 42.52 15.12
N ILE A 3 56.91 41.32 14.69
CA ILE A 3 56.57 40.80 13.37
C ILE A 3 55.27 40.01 13.56
N THR A 4 54.17 40.55 13.05
CA THR A 4 52.91 39.84 12.86
C THR A 4 53.02 39.09 11.53
N GLU A 5 53.34 37.79 11.59
CA GLU A 5 53.13 36.91 10.44
C GLU A 5 51.68 36.45 10.47
N VAL A 6 50.89 37.06 9.59
CA VAL A 6 49.51 36.68 9.30
C VAL A 6 49.58 35.54 8.30
N ASN A 7 49.60 34.29 8.78
CA ASN A 7 49.28 33.16 7.90
C ASN A 7 47.76 33.04 7.84
N THR A 8 47.25 33.61 6.76
CA THR A 8 45.94 33.43 6.14
C THR A 8 45.37 32.06 6.45
N GLY A 9 44.22 32.05 7.13
CA GLY A 9 43.44 30.84 7.34
C GLY A 9 43.16 30.17 6.00
N GLU A 10 43.56 28.91 5.88
CA GLU A 10 42.96 27.99 4.93
C GLU A 10 41.50 27.83 5.35
N SER A 11 40.61 28.49 4.61
CA SER A 11 39.17 28.43 4.79
C SER A 11 38.70 26.98 4.64
N GLU A 12 38.13 26.42 5.70
CA GLU A 12 37.47 25.10 5.78
C GLU A 12 36.17 25.03 4.94
N GLU A 13 36.15 25.53 3.70
CA GLU A 13 34.94 25.61 2.87
C GLU A 13 34.62 24.32 2.08
N HIS A 14 35.57 23.37 1.98
CA HIS A 14 35.36 22.12 1.24
C HIS A 14 34.50 21.09 1.98
N SER A 15 34.53 21.07 3.32
CA SER A 15 33.87 20.03 4.13
C SER A 15 32.34 20.17 4.18
N SER A 16 31.83 21.40 4.26
CA SER A 16 30.39 21.63 4.46
C SER A 16 29.55 21.35 3.21
N ASN A 17 30.10 21.53 2.00
CA ASN A 17 29.37 21.37 0.75
C ASN A 17 29.19 19.88 0.39
N ASP A 18 30.19 19.04 0.72
CA ASP A 18 30.14 17.59 0.54
C ASP A 18 29.16 16.93 1.52
N ILE A 19 29.14 17.40 2.78
CA ILE A 19 28.16 16.94 3.79
C ILE A 19 26.74 17.29 3.35
N MET A 20 26.51 18.53 2.90
CA MET A 20 25.20 18.97 2.39
C MET A 20 24.74 18.14 1.18
N THR A 21 25.67 17.79 0.29
CA THR A 21 25.41 16.95 -0.89
C THR A 21 25.05 15.51 -0.46
N CYS A 22 25.78 14.94 0.50
CA CYS A 22 25.48 13.63 1.07
C CYS A 22 24.07 13.56 1.70
N TYR A 23 23.69 14.57 2.49
CA TYR A 23 22.35 14.65 3.06
C TYR A 23 21.25 14.78 2.01
N ARG A 24 21.48 15.57 0.95
CA ARG A 24 20.54 15.67 -0.18
C ARG A 24 20.29 14.32 -0.84
N VAL A 25 21.34 13.57 -1.16
CA VAL A 25 21.20 12.24 -1.79
C VAL A 25 20.41 11.28 -0.90
N LYS A 26 20.72 11.22 0.40
CA LYS A 26 19.97 10.36 1.33
C LYS A 26 18.51 10.77 1.47
N TYR A 27 18.23 12.07 1.48
CA TYR A 27 16.87 12.59 1.54
C TYR A 27 16.06 12.22 0.30
N PHE A 28 16.65 12.32 -0.90
CA PHE A 28 15.98 11.91 -2.15
C PHE A 28 15.68 10.41 -2.19
N ILE A 29 16.58 9.55 -1.71
CA ILE A 29 16.31 8.10 -1.64
C ILE A 29 15.09 7.80 -0.75
N ILE A 30 14.98 8.48 0.39
CA ILE A 30 13.83 8.34 1.30
C ILE A 30 12.56 8.82 0.60
N LEU A 31 12.60 10.01 -0.01
CA LEU A 31 11.45 10.56 -0.73
C LEU A 31 11.00 9.65 -1.87
N ASP A 32 11.92 9.14 -2.69
CA ASP A 32 11.62 8.24 -3.80
C ASP A 32 10.99 6.94 -3.30
N THR A 33 11.50 6.40 -2.18
CA THR A 33 10.93 5.22 -1.54
C THR A 33 9.50 5.49 -1.07
N VAL A 34 9.24 6.62 -0.41
CA VAL A 34 7.90 7.02 0.03
C VAL A 34 6.97 7.19 -1.18
N ILE A 35 7.40 7.91 -2.20
CA ILE A 35 6.62 8.14 -3.42
C ILE A 35 6.29 6.81 -4.11
N MET A 36 7.25 5.89 -4.22
CA MET A 36 7.04 4.58 -4.82
C MET A 36 5.97 3.78 -4.06
N ASN A 37 6.06 3.74 -2.74
CA ASN A 37 5.07 3.04 -1.91
C ASN A 37 3.68 3.67 -2.02
N LEU A 38 3.59 5.00 -2.09
CA LEU A 38 2.31 5.69 -2.30
C LEU A 38 1.73 5.36 -3.68
N LYS A 39 2.55 5.31 -4.73
CA LYS A 39 2.11 4.91 -6.07
C LYS A 39 1.53 3.50 -6.09
N ILE A 40 2.17 2.55 -5.40
CA ILE A 40 1.67 1.18 -5.28
C ILE A 40 0.38 1.15 -4.47
N ARG A 41 0.34 1.80 -3.30
CA ARG A 41 -0.81 1.81 -2.40
C ARG A 41 -2.06 2.41 -3.06
N PHE A 42 -1.89 3.48 -3.83
CA PHE A 42 -2.96 4.18 -4.53
C PHE A 42 -3.03 3.83 -6.03
N SER A 43 -2.45 2.70 -6.42
CA SER A 43 -2.55 2.23 -7.79
C SER A 43 -3.98 1.81 -8.11
N LYS A 44 -4.28 1.75 -9.41
CA LYS A 44 -5.58 1.29 -9.89
C LYS A 44 -5.84 -0.16 -9.46
N GLU A 45 -4.82 -1.00 -9.54
CA GLU A 45 -4.87 -2.42 -9.15
C GLU A 45 -5.15 -2.57 -7.66
N SER A 46 -4.50 -1.77 -6.80
CA SER A 46 -4.77 -1.75 -5.36
C SER A 46 -6.22 -1.36 -5.06
N MET A 47 -6.72 -0.33 -5.74
CA MET A 47 -8.12 0.08 -5.62
C MET A 47 -9.10 -1.00 -6.11
N GLU A 48 -8.81 -1.65 -7.23
CA GLU A 48 -9.64 -2.74 -7.76
C GLU A 48 -9.65 -3.96 -6.83
N LEU A 49 -8.50 -4.30 -6.25
CA LEU A 49 -8.39 -5.36 -5.26
C LEU A 49 -9.21 -5.03 -4.01
N ALA A 50 -9.10 -3.80 -3.48
CA ALA A 50 -9.89 -3.35 -2.33
C ALA A 50 -11.40 -3.45 -2.60
N LYS A 51 -11.88 -2.98 -3.76
CA LYS A 51 -13.29 -3.11 -4.16
C LYS A 51 -13.74 -4.56 -4.25
N SER A 52 -12.88 -5.45 -4.71
CA SER A 52 -13.21 -6.88 -4.78
C SER A 52 -13.24 -7.56 -3.41
N VAL A 53 -12.42 -7.11 -2.45
CA VAL A 53 -12.52 -7.54 -1.04
C VAL A 53 -13.85 -7.10 -0.45
N ASP A 54 -14.31 -5.87 -0.73
CA ASP A 54 -15.63 -5.42 -0.30
C ASP A 54 -16.74 -6.32 -0.89
N GLY A 55 -16.62 -6.68 -2.18
CA GLY A 55 -17.51 -7.66 -2.82
C GLY A 55 -17.54 -9.00 -2.09
N PHE A 56 -16.37 -9.46 -1.65
CA PHE A 56 -16.21 -10.74 -0.96
C PHE A 56 -16.90 -10.74 0.41
N LEU A 57 -16.71 -9.68 1.18
CA LEU A 57 -17.38 -9.48 2.47
C LEU A 57 -18.90 -9.35 2.34
N MET A 58 -19.38 -8.94 1.15
CA MET A 58 -20.82 -8.86 0.85
C MET A 58 -21.39 -10.16 0.27
N PHE A 59 -20.58 -11.23 0.18
CA PHE A 59 -20.93 -12.51 -0.44
C PHE A 59 -21.36 -12.38 -1.92
N ASP A 60 -20.83 -11.39 -2.64
CA ASP A 60 -21.06 -11.18 -4.07
C ASP A 60 -19.90 -11.80 -4.87
N TYR A 61 -20.06 -13.07 -5.25
CA TYR A 61 -19.00 -13.83 -5.92
C TYR A 61 -18.44 -13.12 -7.16
N SER A 62 -19.30 -12.52 -7.99
CA SER A 62 -18.89 -11.84 -9.22
C SER A 62 -18.01 -10.63 -8.94
N LYS A 63 -18.36 -9.80 -7.96
CA LYS A 63 -17.53 -8.64 -7.56
C LYS A 63 -16.25 -9.05 -6.84
N SER A 64 -16.22 -10.24 -6.27
CA SER A 64 -15.09 -10.78 -5.50
C SER A 64 -14.00 -11.40 -6.37
N LEU A 65 -14.25 -11.57 -7.66
CA LEU A 65 -13.46 -12.45 -8.52
C LEU A 65 -11.99 -12.04 -8.60
N THR A 66 -11.68 -10.74 -8.59
CA THR A 66 -10.30 -10.22 -8.57
C THR A 66 -9.56 -10.69 -7.32
N PHE A 67 -10.15 -10.52 -6.13
CA PHE A 67 -9.59 -10.99 -4.87
C PHE A 67 -9.43 -12.52 -4.84
N ILE A 68 -10.47 -13.26 -5.22
CA ILE A 68 -10.45 -14.72 -5.22
C ILE A 68 -9.34 -15.23 -6.15
N ASN A 69 -9.27 -14.71 -7.38
CA ASN A 69 -8.23 -15.12 -8.33
C ASN A 69 -6.82 -14.73 -7.88
N HIS A 70 -6.67 -13.62 -7.16
CA HIS A 70 -5.38 -13.20 -6.63
C HIS A 70 -4.82 -14.21 -5.61
N TYR A 71 -5.68 -14.82 -4.79
CA TYR A 71 -5.25 -15.69 -3.69
C TYR A 71 -5.55 -17.19 -3.89
N LYS A 72 -6.35 -17.60 -4.89
CA LYS A 72 -6.80 -18.99 -5.05
C LYS A 72 -5.66 -20.01 -5.08
N ASN A 73 -4.56 -19.69 -5.74
CA ASN A 73 -3.43 -20.60 -5.86
C ASN A 73 -2.64 -20.67 -4.54
N LEU A 74 -2.50 -19.54 -3.86
CA LEU A 74 -1.78 -19.46 -2.58
C LEU A 74 -2.52 -20.23 -1.48
N LEU A 75 -3.84 -20.13 -1.46
CA LEU A 75 -4.71 -20.72 -0.45
C LEU A 75 -5.30 -22.07 -0.88
N ASN A 76 -4.97 -22.55 -2.08
CA ASN A 76 -5.52 -23.77 -2.68
C ASN A 76 -7.07 -23.83 -2.60
N ILE A 77 -7.72 -22.75 -3.01
CA ILE A 77 -9.18 -22.59 -2.94
C ILE A 77 -9.83 -23.38 -4.09
N ASP A 78 -10.79 -24.24 -3.76
CA ASP A 78 -11.73 -24.77 -4.74
C ASP A 78 -12.82 -23.73 -5.05
N LEU A 79 -12.86 -23.27 -6.30
CA LEU A 79 -13.73 -22.16 -6.71
C LEU A 79 -15.21 -22.53 -6.67
N GLU A 80 -15.56 -23.79 -6.98
CA GLU A 80 -16.95 -24.22 -6.99
C GLU A 80 -17.50 -24.39 -5.57
N SER A 81 -16.73 -24.98 -4.65
CA SER A 81 -17.09 -25.03 -3.22
C SER A 81 -17.27 -23.64 -2.65
N LEU A 82 -16.29 -22.73 -2.87
CA LEU A 82 -16.37 -21.37 -2.36
C LEU A 82 -17.61 -20.63 -2.88
N LYS A 83 -17.91 -20.77 -4.18
CA LYS A 83 -19.09 -20.15 -4.79
C LYS A 83 -20.39 -20.68 -4.17
N ALA A 84 -20.48 -21.99 -3.93
CA ALA A 84 -21.63 -22.60 -3.28
C ALA A 84 -21.80 -22.08 -1.83
N GLU A 85 -20.72 -22.03 -1.06
CA GLU A 85 -20.72 -21.52 0.31
C GLU A 85 -21.15 -20.05 0.38
N MET A 86 -20.60 -19.20 -0.50
CA MET A 86 -20.98 -17.80 -0.59
C MET A 86 -22.46 -17.63 -0.96
N MET A 87 -23.01 -18.48 -1.84
CA MET A 87 -24.43 -18.46 -2.20
C MET A 87 -25.34 -18.81 -1.01
N VAL A 88 -24.95 -19.81 -0.22
CA VAL A 88 -25.67 -20.17 1.03
C VAL A 88 -25.62 -19.01 2.02
N ALA A 89 -24.45 -18.41 2.25
CA ALA A 89 -24.29 -17.26 3.14
C ALA A 89 -25.12 -16.05 2.68
N GLN A 90 -25.16 -15.78 1.37
CA GLN A 90 -25.97 -14.72 0.80
C GLN A 90 -27.47 -14.95 1.02
N ASN A 91 -27.94 -16.19 0.88
CA ASN A 91 -29.34 -16.54 1.14
C ASN A 91 -29.71 -16.39 2.62
N LEU A 92 -28.82 -16.78 3.54
CA LEU A 92 -29.01 -16.57 4.98
C LEU A 92 -29.14 -15.08 5.32
N LYS A 93 -28.27 -14.24 4.74
CA LYS A 93 -28.32 -12.78 4.90
C LYS A 93 -29.67 -12.20 4.46
N LYS A 94 -30.21 -12.66 3.32
CA LYS A 94 -31.54 -12.24 2.82
C LYS A 94 -32.63 -12.60 3.82
N GLN A 95 -32.71 -13.85 4.26
CA GLN A 95 -33.69 -14.30 5.26
C GLN A 95 -33.64 -13.50 6.56
N SER A 96 -32.44 -13.20 7.07
CA SER A 96 -32.29 -12.37 8.27
C SER A 96 -32.81 -10.95 8.09
N THR A 97 -32.76 -10.42 6.87
CA THR A 97 -33.23 -9.06 6.57
C THR A 97 -34.76 -9.05 6.44
N ASP A 98 -35.32 -10.06 5.77
CA ASP A 98 -36.77 -10.22 5.60
C ASP A 98 -37.48 -10.40 6.95
N ASN A 99 -36.91 -11.23 7.84
CA ASN A 99 -37.45 -11.44 9.19
C ASN A 99 -37.44 -10.15 10.04
N LYS A 100 -36.43 -9.28 9.84
CA LYS A 100 -36.33 -8.00 10.56
C LYS A 100 -37.35 -6.95 10.06
N MET A 101 -37.83 -7.05 8.83
CA MET A 101 -38.88 -6.15 8.32
C MET A 101 -40.30 -6.55 8.75
N MET A 102 -40.47 -7.78 9.26
CA MET A 102 -41.76 -8.29 9.75
C MET A 102 -41.96 -8.14 11.26
N THR A 103 -40.96 -7.63 12.00
CA THR A 103 -41.01 -7.36 13.44
C THR A 103 -41.00 -5.87 13.72
#